data_AF-A0A7H8M018-F1
#
_entry.id   AF-A0A7H8M018-F1
#
_cell.length_a   1.000
_cell.length_b   1.000
_cell.length_c   1.000
_cell.angle_alpha   90.00
_cell.angle_beta   90.00
_cell.angle_gamma   90.00
#
_symmetry.space_group_name_H-M   'P 1'
#
loop_
_entity.id
_entity.type
_entity.pdbx_description
1 polymer ?
#
loop_
_entity_poly.entity_id
_entity_poly.type
_entity_poly.pdbx_seq_one_letter_code
_entity_poly.pdbx_strand_id
1 'polypeptide(L)'
;MSNSYQPYRSHRRRKKTAAGRLGLAGAVTGAVGIAAIAGGIVFLRPGGDAAEETAQPTLASQGDGTQQGSAVPAPKAGPPVNFTTPEGYGYSLAAVQAGTDAQPLGATEAPPSGTTYAYADYILTNTQRRPVLLDYPADLFMPKAQVPKAAQERCMPQAGIPDDMCTLPNHSKITARIDGAKPPVDDSGSMMMPGGASYVVRIASDLPVDEGISGDDLRLYVWNARYTSDRKGIQLTFP
;
A
#
# COMPACT_ATOMS: atom_id res chain seq x y z
N MET A 1 -21.20 -61.88 21.94
CA MET A 1 -22.48 -61.92 22.67
C MET A 1 -22.43 -60.78 23.68
N SER A 2 -23.30 -59.78 23.78
CA SER A 2 -24.44 -59.26 23.03
C SER A 2 -24.68 -57.90 23.70
N ASN A 3 -24.50 -56.77 23.01
CA ASN A 3 -24.81 -55.46 23.59
C ASN A 3 -26.19 -55.02 23.07
N SER A 4 -27.20 -55.17 23.91
CA SER A 4 -28.58 -54.77 23.66
C SER A 4 -28.95 -53.55 24.51
N TYR A 5 -29.28 -52.47 23.79
CA TYR A 5 -30.32 -51.46 24.02
C TYR A 5 -30.51 -50.75 25.38
N GLN A 6 -30.45 -49.41 25.28
CA GLN A 6 -31.07 -48.32 26.07
C GLN A 6 -32.48 -48.64 26.62
N PRO A 7 -33.01 -48.01 27.71
CA PRO A 7 -33.51 -46.61 27.68
C PRO A 7 -33.70 -45.84 29.02
N TYR A 8 -34.23 -44.61 28.88
CA TYR A 8 -35.07 -43.79 29.79
C TYR A 8 -34.55 -42.49 30.42
N ARG A 9 -35.29 -41.42 30.09
CA ARG A 9 -35.33 -40.07 30.67
C ARG A 9 -36.17 -40.04 31.96
N SER A 10 -35.84 -39.15 32.91
CA SER A 10 -36.85 -38.33 33.61
C SER A 10 -36.27 -37.18 34.47
N HIS A 11 -36.65 -35.96 34.08
CA HIS A 11 -37.08 -34.77 34.85
C HIS A 11 -36.34 -34.16 36.07
N ARG A 12 -36.31 -32.81 35.97
CA ARG A 12 -36.62 -31.77 37.00
C ARG A 12 -35.49 -31.31 37.95
N ARG A 13 -35.00 -30.09 37.69
CA ARG A 13 -35.08 -29.02 38.70
C ARG A 13 -35.20 -27.62 38.06
N ARG A 14 -36.32 -26.98 38.39
CA ARG A 14 -36.58 -25.54 38.24
C ARG A 14 -35.59 -24.74 39.10
N LYS A 15 -35.15 -23.58 38.60
CA LYS A 15 -35.25 -22.32 39.35
C LYS A 15 -35.62 -21.18 38.38
N LYS A 16 -36.68 -20.46 38.75
CA LYS A 16 -37.15 -19.20 38.19
C LYS A 16 -36.60 -18.06 39.04
N THR A 17 -36.29 -16.94 38.40
CA THR A 17 -36.56 -15.54 38.81
C THR A 17 -36.10 -14.69 37.61
N ALA A 18 -36.98 -14.15 36.77
CA ALA A 18 -37.70 -12.87 36.93
C ALA A 18 -36.75 -11.69 37.21
N ALA A 19 -36.86 -10.48 36.69
CA ALA A 19 -37.63 -9.79 35.66
C ALA A 19 -37.23 -8.32 35.87
N GLY A 20 -37.00 -7.53 34.83
CA GLY A 20 -36.67 -6.12 35.02
C GLY A 20 -36.46 -5.34 33.73
N ARG A 21 -37.56 -5.01 33.05
CA ARG A 21 -37.63 -3.91 32.09
C ARG A 21 -37.93 -2.62 32.87
N LEU A 22 -37.39 -1.49 32.39
CA LEU A 22 -37.76 -0.06 32.56
C LEU A 22 -36.46 0.75 32.61
N GLY A 23 -36.25 1.89 31.95
CA GLY A 23 -37.12 2.76 31.18
C GLY A 23 -36.31 4.00 30.75
N LEU A 24 -36.75 4.65 29.69
CA LEU A 24 -36.25 5.95 29.20
C LEU A 24 -36.73 7.09 30.11
N ALA A 25 -35.83 8.02 30.44
CA ALA A 25 -36.03 9.46 30.78
C ALA A 25 -34.75 9.92 31.51
N GLY A 26 -34.03 10.97 31.12
CA GLY A 26 -34.51 12.33 30.96
C GLY A 26 -34.03 13.14 32.17
N ALA A 27 -32.88 13.82 32.06
CA ALA A 27 -32.42 14.77 33.06
C ALA A 27 -31.89 16.03 32.36
N VAL A 28 -32.67 17.10 32.49
CA VAL A 28 -32.34 18.47 32.12
C VAL A 28 -31.62 19.11 33.30
N THR A 29 -30.47 19.72 33.05
CA THR A 29 -29.76 20.64 33.96
C THR A 29 -28.78 21.40 33.04
N GLY A 30 -28.64 22.71 32.98
CA GLY A 30 -29.06 23.86 33.78
C GLY A 30 -28.01 24.94 33.45
N ALA A 31 -28.45 26.13 33.06
CA ALA A 31 -27.63 27.20 32.47
C ALA A 31 -26.59 27.82 33.42
N VAL A 32 -25.42 28.22 32.90
CA VAL A 32 -24.64 29.39 33.35
C VAL A 32 -23.88 29.95 32.13
N GLY A 33 -24.13 31.22 31.79
CA GLY A 33 -23.40 31.95 30.77
C GLY A 33 -22.11 32.57 31.32
N ILE A 34 -21.12 32.78 30.44
CA ILE A 34 -20.08 33.79 30.61
C ILE A 34 -19.92 34.54 29.29
N ALA A 35 -19.90 35.85 29.43
CA ALA A 35 -19.84 36.86 28.41
C ALA A 35 -18.48 36.95 27.70
N ALA A 36 -18.50 37.70 26.59
CA ALA A 36 -17.42 38.11 25.71
C ALA A 36 -16.11 38.56 26.38
N ILE A 37 -14.99 38.44 25.66
CA ILE A 37 -14.01 39.51 25.44
C ILE A 37 -13.27 39.27 24.11
N ALA A 38 -13.11 40.38 23.40
CA ALA A 38 -12.46 40.55 22.11
C ALA A 38 -10.92 40.49 22.18
N GLY A 39 -10.29 40.43 21.01
CA GLY A 39 -8.93 40.95 20.82
C GLY A 39 -8.07 40.08 19.92
N GLY A 40 -8.02 40.42 18.64
CA GLY A 40 -6.89 40.02 17.81
C GLY A 40 -5.61 40.72 18.28
N ILE A 41 -4.46 40.18 17.89
CA ILE A 41 -3.32 40.92 17.34
C ILE A 41 -2.32 39.91 16.75
N VAL A 42 -1.96 40.22 15.51
CA VAL A 42 -0.91 39.68 14.66
C VAL A 42 0.47 39.96 15.28
N PHE A 43 1.44 39.04 15.20
CA PHE A 43 2.76 39.28 14.57
C PHE A 43 3.68 38.05 14.58
N LEU A 44 4.54 38.06 13.57
CA LEU A 44 5.43 37.04 13.03
C LEU A 44 6.69 36.73 13.86
N ARG A 45 7.14 35.44 13.81
CA ARG A 45 8.53 34.88 13.76
C ARG A 45 9.54 35.30 14.86
N PRO A 46 10.70 34.61 15.10
CA PRO A 46 11.39 33.55 14.34
C PRO A 46 12.00 32.36 15.18
N GLY A 47 12.33 31.26 14.50
CA GLY A 47 13.55 30.42 14.66
C GLY A 47 13.89 29.69 15.98
N GLY A 48 14.20 28.39 15.87
CA GLY A 48 15.29 27.76 16.65
C GLY A 48 14.94 26.54 17.51
N ASP A 49 15.05 25.35 16.89
CA ASP A 49 15.72 24.14 17.37
C ASP A 49 15.29 23.40 18.67
N ALA A 50 14.75 22.20 18.41
CA ALA A 50 15.25 20.88 18.83
C ALA A 50 14.59 20.11 19.99
N ALA A 51 14.34 18.84 19.67
CA ALA A 51 13.95 17.67 20.47
C ALA A 51 12.45 17.62 20.87
N GLU A 52 11.67 16.59 20.59
CA GLU A 52 11.97 15.19 20.26
C GLU A 52 10.67 14.60 19.66
N GLU A 53 10.59 14.48 18.33
CA GLU A 53 9.45 13.85 17.66
C GLU A 53 9.82 12.41 17.32
N THR A 54 9.15 11.47 17.98
CA THR A 54 9.15 10.05 17.67
C THR A 54 8.87 9.83 16.18
N ALA A 55 9.91 9.46 15.43
CA ALA A 55 9.81 9.08 14.04
C ALA A 55 8.93 7.82 13.90
N GLN A 56 7.68 8.02 13.52
CA GLN A 56 6.83 6.96 12.99
C GLN A 56 7.35 6.57 11.59
N PRO A 57 7.50 5.27 11.26
CA PRO A 57 7.86 4.87 9.92
C PRO A 57 6.73 5.26 8.96
N THR A 58 7.06 6.11 7.98
CA THR A 58 6.19 6.49 6.88
C THR A 58 5.97 5.27 5.98
N LEU A 59 4.75 4.73 6.01
CA LEU A 59 4.27 3.78 5.01
C LEU A 59 4.15 4.51 3.67
N ALA A 60 4.77 3.96 2.63
CA ALA A 60 4.57 4.40 1.26
C ALA A 60 3.09 4.28 0.86
N SER A 61 2.64 5.19 -0.01
CA SER A 61 1.36 5.19 -0.75
C SER A 61 0.13 5.75 -0.05
N GLN A 62 -0.09 7.07 -0.22
CA GLN A 62 -1.45 7.62 -0.38
C GLN A 62 -1.56 8.16 -1.81
N GLY A 63 -2.27 7.44 -2.68
CA GLY A 63 -2.53 7.86 -4.06
C GLY A 63 -3.82 8.67 -4.15
N ASP A 64 -3.74 9.86 -4.74
CA ASP A 64 -4.86 10.77 -4.98
C ASP A 64 -5.96 10.17 -5.89
N GLY A 65 -7.21 10.33 -5.46
CA GLY A 65 -8.37 9.56 -5.90
C GLY A 65 -9.14 10.06 -7.13
N THR A 66 -8.50 10.56 -8.19
CA THR A 66 -9.27 10.95 -9.39
C THR A 66 -8.70 10.39 -10.70
N GLN A 67 -9.48 9.50 -11.31
CA GLN A 67 -9.27 8.78 -12.59
C GLN A 67 -8.18 7.69 -12.60
N GLN A 68 -8.51 6.51 -12.08
CA GLN A 68 -7.62 5.34 -11.92
C GLN A 68 -7.41 4.55 -13.23
N GLY A 69 -7.08 5.25 -14.33
CA GLY A 69 -6.57 4.65 -15.57
C GLY A 69 -7.62 4.31 -16.65
N SER A 70 -7.20 4.45 -17.91
CA SER A 70 -7.95 4.04 -19.09
C SER A 70 -7.98 2.51 -19.23
N ALA A 71 -9.00 1.97 -19.91
CA ALA A 71 -9.06 0.54 -20.19
C ALA A 71 -8.08 0.19 -21.33
N VAL A 72 -7.29 -0.88 -21.14
CA VAL A 72 -6.29 -1.37 -22.10
C VAL A 72 -6.31 -2.90 -22.18
N PRO A 73 -5.87 -3.51 -23.29
CA PRO A 73 -5.57 -4.95 -23.33
C PRO A 73 -4.45 -5.33 -22.35
N ALA A 74 -4.41 -6.58 -21.92
CA ALA A 74 -3.29 -7.08 -21.12
C ALA A 74 -1.94 -6.92 -21.86
N PRO A 75 -0.95 -6.22 -21.27
CA PRO A 75 0.36 -6.06 -21.90
C PRO A 75 1.17 -7.35 -21.84
N LYS A 76 2.23 -7.44 -22.65
CA LYS A 76 3.24 -8.50 -22.48
C LYS A 76 3.88 -8.33 -21.09
N ALA A 77 3.86 -9.37 -20.30
CA ALA A 77 4.45 -9.38 -18.96
C ALA A 77 5.26 -10.65 -18.74
N GLY A 78 6.21 -10.60 -17.82
CA GLY A 78 6.98 -11.76 -17.39
C GLY A 78 6.13 -12.76 -16.60
N PRO A 79 6.75 -13.80 -16.03
CA PRO A 79 6.02 -14.83 -15.29
C PRO A 79 5.34 -14.23 -14.04
N PRO A 80 4.05 -14.57 -13.78
CA PRO A 80 3.36 -14.08 -12.60
C PRO A 80 3.88 -14.75 -11.32
N VAL A 81 4.01 -13.95 -10.26
CA VAL A 81 4.33 -14.40 -8.91
C VAL A 81 3.12 -14.15 -8.01
N ASN A 82 2.69 -15.19 -7.30
CA ASN A 82 1.53 -15.13 -6.42
C ASN A 82 1.93 -14.88 -4.98
N PHE A 83 1.16 -14.03 -4.30
CA PHE A 83 1.37 -13.67 -2.90
C PHE A 83 0.06 -13.80 -2.14
N THR A 84 0.16 -14.16 -0.86
CA THR A 84 -0.97 -14.13 0.07
C THR A 84 -0.52 -13.42 1.33
N THR A 85 -1.20 -12.32 1.67
CA THR A 85 -0.86 -11.57 2.89
C THR A 85 -1.36 -12.29 4.14
N PRO A 86 -0.88 -11.92 5.34
CA PRO A 86 -1.34 -12.51 6.60
C PRO A 86 -2.86 -12.36 6.83
N GLU A 87 -3.47 -11.32 6.26
CA GLU A 87 -4.92 -11.10 6.32
C GLU A 87 -5.70 -12.00 5.33
N GLY A 88 -4.99 -12.75 4.50
CA GLY A 88 -5.56 -13.66 3.51
C GLY A 88 -5.98 -12.97 2.22
N TYR A 89 -5.37 -11.83 1.85
CA TYR A 89 -5.54 -11.22 0.53
C TYR A 89 -4.60 -11.87 -0.48
N GLY A 90 -5.15 -12.23 -1.64
CA GLY A 90 -4.42 -12.90 -2.71
C GLY A 90 -4.09 -11.93 -3.84
N TYR A 91 -2.80 -11.85 -4.18
CA TYR A 91 -2.29 -11.01 -5.27
C TYR A 91 -1.49 -11.85 -6.25
N SER A 92 -1.50 -11.45 -7.52
CA SER A 92 -0.53 -11.89 -8.53
C SER A 92 0.14 -10.67 -9.12
N LEU A 93 1.47 -10.69 -9.21
CA LEU A 93 2.27 -9.62 -9.79
C LEU A 93 3.09 -10.13 -10.97
N ALA A 94 3.18 -9.36 -12.05
CA ALA A 94 4.02 -9.69 -13.21
C ALA A 94 4.66 -8.41 -13.78
N ALA A 95 5.99 -8.39 -13.94
CA ALA A 95 6.70 -7.23 -14.46
C ALA A 95 6.42 -7.04 -15.96
N VAL A 96 6.25 -5.80 -16.41
CA VAL A 96 5.91 -5.45 -17.80
C VAL A 96 7.12 -4.83 -18.49
N GLN A 97 7.61 -3.71 -17.99
CA GLN A 97 8.75 -2.98 -18.56
C GLN A 97 9.37 -2.07 -17.50
N ALA A 98 10.58 -1.59 -17.76
CA ALA A 98 11.23 -0.56 -16.96
C ALA A 98 11.91 0.46 -17.87
N GLY A 99 12.15 1.65 -17.33
CA GLY A 99 12.82 2.71 -18.08
C GLY A 99 13.02 3.96 -17.25
N THR A 100 13.32 5.04 -17.95
CA THR A 100 13.49 6.37 -17.37
C THR A 100 12.58 7.38 -18.07
N ASP A 101 12.12 8.36 -17.31
CA ASP A 101 11.28 9.43 -17.82
C ASP A 101 11.47 10.68 -16.93
N ALA A 102 11.32 11.87 -17.50
CA ALA A 102 11.41 13.10 -16.72
C ALA A 102 10.20 13.31 -15.79
N GLN A 103 9.08 12.66 -16.10
CA GLN A 103 7.79 12.80 -15.45
C GLN A 103 7.01 11.45 -15.49
N PRO A 104 7.56 10.36 -14.92
CA PRO A 104 7.02 9.02 -15.09
C PRO A 104 5.58 8.86 -14.59
N LEU A 105 5.17 9.67 -13.60
CA LEU A 105 3.84 9.69 -12.99
C LEU A 105 3.07 11.02 -13.18
N GLY A 106 3.53 11.88 -14.09
CA GLY A 106 2.90 13.17 -14.38
C GLY A 106 3.57 14.33 -13.65
N ALA A 107 2.81 15.07 -12.81
CA ALA A 107 3.15 16.37 -12.21
C ALA A 107 4.35 16.41 -11.23
N THR A 108 5.36 15.57 -11.46
CA THR A 108 6.68 15.63 -10.87
C THR A 108 7.43 16.87 -11.35
N GLU A 109 8.17 17.51 -10.44
CA GLU A 109 9.14 18.54 -10.80
C GLU A 109 10.16 17.95 -11.79
N ALA A 110 10.49 18.70 -12.83
CA ALA A 110 11.48 18.26 -13.80
C ALA A 110 12.80 17.91 -13.08
N PRO A 111 13.47 16.81 -13.45
CA PRO A 111 14.70 16.42 -12.79
C PRO A 111 15.79 17.47 -13.07
N PRO A 112 16.75 17.67 -12.14
CA PRO A 112 17.95 18.44 -12.41
C PRO A 112 18.66 17.98 -13.70
N SER A 113 19.35 18.89 -14.38
CA SER A 113 20.12 18.56 -15.58
C SER A 113 21.08 17.40 -15.35
N GLY A 114 21.12 16.43 -16.27
CA GLY A 114 21.97 15.24 -16.16
C GLY A 114 21.37 14.13 -15.30
N THR A 115 20.10 14.28 -14.89
CA THR A 115 19.38 13.29 -14.09
C THR A 115 17.97 13.03 -14.64
N THR A 116 17.40 11.89 -14.26
CA THR A 116 16.07 11.44 -14.71
C THR A 116 15.36 10.70 -13.57
N TYR A 117 14.10 10.31 -13.73
CA TYR A 117 13.45 9.40 -12.77
C TYR A 117 13.36 8.00 -13.35
N ALA A 118 13.69 7.00 -12.53
CA ALA A 118 13.52 5.60 -12.88
C ALA A 118 12.06 5.18 -12.66
N TYR A 119 11.53 4.34 -13.53
CA TYR A 119 10.22 3.74 -13.35
C TYR A 119 10.19 2.28 -13.81
N ALA A 120 9.20 1.56 -13.33
CA ALA A 120 8.81 0.28 -13.88
C ALA A 120 7.29 0.10 -13.86
N ASP A 121 6.79 -0.65 -14.83
CA ASP A 121 5.39 -1.04 -14.93
C ASP A 121 5.26 -2.52 -14.56
N TYR A 122 4.22 -2.86 -13.81
CA TYR A 122 3.85 -4.23 -13.48
C TYR A 122 2.34 -4.40 -13.48
N ILE A 123 1.89 -5.63 -13.71
CA ILE A 123 0.50 -6.04 -13.54
C ILE A 123 0.28 -6.35 -12.07
N LEU A 124 -0.76 -5.79 -11.47
CA LEU A 124 -1.28 -6.16 -10.16
C LEU A 124 -2.68 -6.74 -10.31
N THR A 125 -2.86 -8.00 -9.92
CA THR A 125 -4.13 -8.74 -10.04
C THR A 125 -4.63 -9.18 -8.68
N ASN A 126 -5.91 -8.91 -8.38
CA ASN A 126 -6.62 -9.55 -7.28
C ASN A 126 -7.00 -10.98 -7.70
N THR A 127 -6.37 -11.98 -7.10
CA THR A 127 -6.60 -13.40 -7.45
C THR A 127 -7.85 -13.98 -6.81
N GLN A 128 -8.57 -13.19 -5.99
CA GLN A 128 -9.77 -13.60 -5.29
C GLN A 128 -11.05 -13.09 -5.96
N ARG A 129 -12.18 -13.72 -5.63
CA ARG A 129 -13.52 -13.29 -6.10
C ARG A 129 -14.13 -12.16 -5.27
N ARG A 130 -13.57 -11.89 -4.10
CA ARG A 130 -13.99 -10.80 -3.20
C ARG A 130 -13.07 -9.58 -3.38
N PRO A 131 -13.52 -8.38 -3.02
CA PRO A 131 -12.63 -7.23 -2.93
C PRO A 131 -11.47 -7.49 -1.96
N VAL A 132 -10.28 -6.99 -2.31
CA VAL A 132 -9.09 -7.00 -1.45
C VAL A 132 -8.52 -5.59 -1.35
N LEU A 133 -7.73 -5.32 -0.33
CA LEU A 133 -7.08 -4.01 -0.19
C LEU A 133 -6.22 -3.73 -1.43
N LEU A 134 -6.34 -2.52 -2.00
CA LEU A 134 -5.38 -2.03 -2.98
C LEU A 134 -4.10 -1.66 -2.25
N ASP A 135 -3.07 -2.49 -2.45
CA ASP A 135 -1.73 -2.28 -1.94
C ASP A 135 -0.74 -2.40 -3.12
N TYR A 136 0.50 -1.93 -2.95
CA TYR A 136 1.53 -1.90 -3.97
C TYR A 136 2.78 -2.65 -3.47
N PRO A 137 2.83 -3.98 -3.60
CA PRO A 137 3.85 -4.82 -2.94
C PRO A 137 5.26 -4.72 -3.51
N ALA A 138 5.40 -4.19 -4.73
CA ALA A 138 6.67 -4.17 -5.45
C ALA A 138 7.43 -2.86 -5.18
N ASP A 139 8.75 -2.98 -5.08
CA ASP A 139 9.71 -1.90 -4.96
C ASP A 139 10.65 -1.88 -6.16
N LEU A 140 11.09 -0.67 -6.53
CA LEU A 140 11.98 -0.43 -7.65
C LEU A 140 13.44 -0.35 -7.17
N PHE A 141 14.26 -1.23 -7.72
CA PHE A 141 15.69 -1.31 -7.45
C PHE A 141 16.50 -0.91 -8.68
N MET A 142 17.59 -0.18 -8.45
CA MET A 142 18.55 0.29 -9.44
C MET A 142 19.98 0.02 -8.97
N PRO A 143 20.98 -0.05 -9.86
CA PRO A 143 22.37 -0.20 -9.44
C PRO A 143 22.79 0.97 -8.57
N LYS A 144 23.43 0.68 -7.43
CA LYS A 144 23.92 1.68 -6.49
C LYS A 144 24.88 2.68 -7.13
N ALA A 145 25.63 2.25 -8.16
CA ALA A 145 26.53 3.10 -8.91
C ALA A 145 25.84 4.22 -9.72
N GLN A 146 24.55 4.05 -10.05
CA GLN A 146 23.73 5.03 -10.80
C GLN A 146 22.89 5.92 -9.87
N VAL A 147 23.00 5.72 -8.56
CA VAL A 147 22.35 6.55 -7.55
C VAL A 147 23.29 7.71 -7.22
N PRO A 148 22.82 8.97 -7.22
CA PRO A 148 23.63 10.11 -6.83
C PRO A 148 24.27 9.90 -5.45
N LYS A 149 25.54 10.30 -5.28
CA LYS A 149 26.30 10.05 -4.04
C LYS A 149 25.57 10.49 -2.76
N ALA A 150 24.85 11.61 -2.83
CA ALA A 150 24.06 12.13 -1.70
C ALA A 150 22.88 11.22 -1.30
N ALA A 151 22.39 10.36 -2.20
CA ALA A 151 21.33 9.40 -1.93
C ALA A 151 21.86 7.98 -1.65
N GLN A 152 23.13 7.69 -1.95
CA GLN A 152 23.72 6.35 -1.74
C GLN A 152 23.77 5.93 -0.26
N GLU A 153 23.82 6.87 0.67
CA GLU A 153 23.74 6.59 2.11
C GLU A 153 22.40 5.98 2.53
N ARG A 154 21.36 6.13 1.71
CA ARG A 154 20.02 5.57 1.94
C ARG A 154 19.88 4.14 1.41
N CYS A 155 20.85 3.67 0.63
CA CYS A 155 20.87 2.33 0.07
C CYS A 155 21.22 1.31 1.16
N MET A 156 20.21 0.87 1.91
CA MET A 156 20.35 -0.19 2.89
C MET A 156 20.28 -1.57 2.21
N PRO A 157 21.13 -2.53 2.61
CA PRO A 157 21.03 -3.90 2.14
C PRO A 157 19.68 -4.52 2.50
N GLN A 158 19.14 -5.32 1.58
CA GLN A 158 17.89 -6.04 1.77
C GLN A 158 18.12 -7.53 1.51
N ALA A 159 17.64 -8.37 2.43
CA ALA A 159 17.86 -9.82 2.32
C ALA A 159 17.29 -10.37 1.01
N GLY A 160 18.09 -11.15 0.28
CA GLY A 160 17.69 -11.74 -1.01
C GLY A 160 17.79 -10.79 -2.21
N ILE A 161 18.24 -9.55 -2.01
CA ILE A 161 18.51 -8.58 -3.08
C ILE A 161 20.03 -8.43 -3.19
N PRO A 162 20.60 -8.38 -4.41
CA PRO A 162 22.04 -8.14 -4.59
C PRO A 162 22.52 -6.86 -3.89
N ASP A 163 23.69 -6.93 -3.24
CA ASP A 163 24.24 -5.83 -2.42
C ASP A 163 24.65 -4.58 -3.23
N ASP A 164 24.79 -4.74 -4.54
CA ASP A 164 25.06 -3.67 -5.49
C ASP A 164 23.79 -2.95 -5.98
N MET A 165 22.61 -3.37 -5.52
CA MET A 165 21.34 -2.73 -5.82
C MET A 165 20.91 -1.78 -4.69
N CYS A 166 20.14 -0.77 -5.06
CA CYS A 166 19.59 0.23 -4.18
C CYS A 166 18.12 0.46 -4.49
N THR A 167 17.30 0.61 -3.46
CA THR A 167 15.95 1.16 -3.58
C THR A 167 15.96 2.59 -3.05
N LEU A 168 15.51 3.52 -3.87
CA LEU A 168 15.21 4.89 -3.44
C LEU A 168 13.75 4.98 -2.98
N PRO A 169 13.37 6.02 -2.22
CA PRO A 169 11.96 6.35 -2.05
C PRO A 169 11.26 6.35 -3.40
N ASN A 170 10.09 5.71 -3.45
CA ASN A 170 9.33 5.50 -4.66
C ASN A 170 7.84 5.48 -4.33
N HIS A 171 6.99 5.77 -5.32
CA HIS A 171 5.55 5.65 -5.19
C HIS A 171 4.92 4.98 -6.41
N SER A 172 3.79 4.32 -6.16
CA SER A 172 3.04 3.56 -7.16
C SER A 172 1.71 4.22 -7.51
N LYS A 173 1.28 4.08 -8.76
CA LYS A 173 -0.03 4.52 -9.25
C LYS A 173 -0.58 3.58 -10.30
N ILE A 174 -1.88 3.33 -10.27
CA ILE A 174 -2.59 2.66 -11.37
C ILE A 174 -2.61 3.59 -12.58
N THR A 175 -1.99 3.15 -13.68
CA THR A 175 -1.95 3.89 -14.95
C THR A 175 -3.00 3.39 -15.94
N ALA A 176 -3.39 2.11 -15.85
CA ALA A 176 -4.41 1.53 -16.71
C ALA A 176 -5.16 0.36 -16.07
N ARG A 177 -6.35 0.07 -16.61
CA ARG A 177 -7.21 -1.04 -16.20
C ARG A 177 -7.21 -2.10 -17.29
N ILE A 178 -6.85 -3.34 -16.95
CA ILE A 178 -6.69 -4.42 -17.91
C ILE A 178 -8.05 -5.03 -18.23
N ASP A 179 -8.33 -5.28 -19.51
CA ASP A 179 -9.50 -6.01 -20.00
C ASP A 179 -10.83 -5.48 -19.45
N GLY A 180 -10.93 -4.16 -19.30
CA GLY A 180 -12.13 -3.49 -18.79
C GLY A 180 -12.38 -3.69 -17.29
N ALA A 181 -11.35 -4.05 -16.52
CA ALA A 181 -11.45 -4.17 -15.07
C ALA A 181 -12.15 -2.95 -14.44
N LYS A 182 -13.01 -3.24 -13.45
CA LYS A 182 -13.69 -2.22 -12.66
C LYS A 182 -12.63 -1.34 -11.95
N PRO A 183 -12.87 -0.03 -11.79
CA PRO A 183 -11.95 0.81 -11.04
C PRO A 183 -11.88 0.34 -9.57
N PRO A 184 -10.75 0.60 -8.87
CA PRO A 184 -10.71 0.53 -7.43
C PRO A 184 -11.85 1.33 -6.78
N VAL A 185 -12.30 0.87 -5.63
CA VAL A 185 -13.44 1.46 -4.90
C VAL A 185 -12.98 1.90 -3.53
N ASP A 186 -13.33 3.11 -3.11
CA ASP A 186 -13.16 3.49 -1.71
C ASP A 186 -14.21 2.75 -0.87
N ASP A 187 -13.75 2.02 0.14
CA ASP A 187 -14.56 1.45 1.19
C ASP A 187 -14.03 1.96 2.54
N SER A 188 -14.78 2.89 3.12
CA SER A 188 -14.50 3.43 4.45
C SER A 188 -13.09 4.04 4.59
N GLY A 189 -12.62 4.72 3.55
CA GLY A 189 -11.29 5.34 3.51
C GLY A 189 -10.14 4.41 3.14
N SER A 190 -10.45 3.15 2.76
CA SER A 190 -9.47 2.23 2.17
C SER A 190 -9.82 1.98 0.72
N MET A 191 -8.82 2.10 -0.16
CA MET A 191 -9.00 1.73 -1.56
C MET A 191 -8.99 0.21 -1.70
N MET A 192 -9.97 -0.33 -2.41
CA MET A 192 -10.17 -1.77 -2.59
C MET A 192 -10.13 -2.14 -4.08
N MET A 193 -9.43 -3.21 -4.41
CA MET A 193 -9.48 -3.85 -5.72
C MET A 193 -10.69 -4.77 -5.81
N PRO A 194 -11.61 -4.61 -6.79
CA PRO A 194 -12.68 -5.56 -7.04
C PRO A 194 -12.16 -6.97 -7.31
N GLY A 195 -12.99 -7.98 -7.05
CA GLY A 195 -12.66 -9.39 -7.29
C GLY A 195 -12.23 -9.65 -8.73
N GLY A 196 -11.08 -10.29 -8.93
CA GLY A 196 -10.53 -10.62 -10.26
C GLY A 196 -10.00 -9.42 -11.05
N ALA A 197 -10.03 -8.20 -10.51
CA ALA A 197 -9.56 -7.02 -11.24
C ALA A 197 -8.03 -7.07 -11.43
N SER A 198 -7.59 -6.59 -12.59
CA SER A 198 -6.17 -6.47 -12.94
C SER A 198 -5.87 -5.06 -13.43
N TYR A 199 -4.75 -4.51 -12.98
CA TYR A 199 -4.31 -3.15 -13.30
C TYR A 199 -2.87 -3.15 -13.78
N VAL A 200 -2.55 -2.20 -14.66
CA VAL A 200 -1.16 -1.78 -14.88
C VAL A 200 -0.85 -0.74 -13.82
N VAL A 201 0.17 -1.02 -13.02
CA VAL A 201 0.70 -0.13 -12.00
C VAL A 201 2.08 0.33 -12.43
N ARG A 202 2.31 1.63 -12.34
CA ARG A 202 3.64 2.20 -12.48
C ARG A 202 4.18 2.56 -11.10
N ILE A 203 5.39 2.10 -10.80
CA ILE A 203 6.21 2.56 -9.69
C ILE A 203 7.31 3.46 -10.24
N ALA A 204 7.56 4.59 -9.60
CA ALA A 204 8.63 5.50 -9.98
C ALA A 204 9.41 6.01 -8.78
N SER A 205 10.70 6.29 -8.98
CA SER A 205 11.54 6.89 -7.94
C SER A 205 11.12 8.33 -7.66
N ASP A 206 11.12 8.71 -6.38
CA ASP A 206 10.84 10.08 -5.94
C ASP A 206 12.07 10.98 -6.06
N LEU A 207 13.25 10.36 -6.06
CA LEU A 207 14.53 11.02 -6.24
C LEU A 207 15.06 10.72 -7.63
N PRO A 208 15.70 11.71 -8.28
CA PRO A 208 16.28 11.51 -9.59
C PRO A 208 17.56 10.66 -9.49
N VAL A 209 17.86 9.97 -10.59
CA VAL A 209 19.00 9.10 -10.82
C VAL A 209 19.82 9.61 -11.99
N ASP A 210 21.05 9.13 -12.14
CA ASP A 210 21.91 9.55 -13.24
C ASP A 210 21.29 9.16 -14.60
N GLU A 211 21.34 10.05 -15.60
CA GLU A 211 20.75 9.82 -16.94
C GLU A 211 21.32 8.59 -17.69
N GLY A 212 22.46 8.05 -17.25
CA GLY A 212 23.11 6.89 -17.85
C GLY A 212 22.48 5.54 -17.53
N ILE A 213 21.43 5.50 -16.69
CA ILE A 213 20.77 4.26 -16.31
C ILE A 213 19.82 3.75 -17.40
N SER A 214 19.92 2.46 -17.72
CA SER A 214 19.00 1.79 -18.66
C SER A 214 17.85 1.10 -17.92
N GLY A 215 16.72 0.90 -18.62
CA GLY A 215 15.66 0.02 -18.14
C GLY A 215 16.15 -1.40 -17.86
N ASP A 216 17.18 -1.86 -18.58
CA ASP A 216 17.80 -3.19 -18.38
C ASP A 216 18.63 -3.29 -17.09
N ASP A 217 18.91 -2.16 -16.44
CA ASP A 217 19.58 -2.11 -15.13
C ASP A 217 18.57 -2.16 -13.98
N LEU A 218 17.32 -1.77 -14.25
CA LEU A 218 16.26 -1.70 -13.27
C LEU A 218 15.72 -3.08 -12.94
N ARG A 219 15.34 -3.28 -11.69
CA ARG A 219 14.79 -4.53 -11.18
C ARG A 219 13.59 -4.25 -10.30
N LEU A 220 12.59 -5.12 -10.39
CA LEU A 220 11.45 -5.10 -9.48
C LEU A 220 11.57 -6.25 -8.48
N TYR A 221 11.40 -5.95 -7.21
CA TYR A 221 11.37 -6.94 -6.15
C TYR A 221 10.17 -6.73 -5.23
N VAL A 222 9.61 -7.82 -4.74
CA VAL A 222 8.72 -7.82 -3.57
C VAL A 222 9.56 -8.31 -2.39
N TRP A 223 9.82 -7.44 -1.41
CA TRP A 223 10.72 -7.79 -0.29
C TRP A 223 10.08 -7.60 1.09
N ASN A 224 9.05 -6.76 1.20
CA ASN A 224 8.38 -6.51 2.47
C ASN A 224 7.88 -7.83 3.09
N ALA A 225 8.20 -8.03 4.38
CA ALA A 225 7.92 -9.26 5.12
C ALA A 225 6.43 -9.64 5.20
N ARG A 226 5.52 -8.70 4.90
CA ARG A 226 4.08 -8.99 4.74
C ARG A 226 3.80 -9.91 3.54
N TYR A 227 4.66 -9.88 2.52
CA TYR A 227 4.48 -10.63 1.27
C TYR A 227 5.45 -11.81 1.15
N THR A 228 6.57 -11.78 1.87
CA THR A 228 7.66 -12.75 1.75
C THR A 228 7.78 -13.61 3.00
N SER A 229 7.40 -14.89 2.90
CA SER A 229 7.37 -15.81 4.06
C SER A 229 8.74 -16.08 4.68
N ASP A 230 9.81 -16.06 3.87
CA ASP A 230 11.20 -16.25 4.29
C ASP A 230 11.97 -14.93 4.44
N ARG A 231 11.27 -13.79 4.33
CA ARG A 231 11.83 -12.42 4.41
C ARG A 231 12.93 -12.14 3.38
N LYS A 232 12.91 -12.84 2.24
CA LYS A 232 13.82 -12.58 1.12
C LYS A 232 13.09 -11.88 -0.01
N GLY A 233 13.79 -10.96 -0.67
CA GLY A 233 13.33 -10.32 -1.90
C GLY A 233 13.03 -11.37 -2.98
N ILE A 234 11.84 -11.30 -3.56
CA ILE A 234 11.44 -12.10 -4.71
C ILE A 234 11.44 -11.19 -5.93
N GLN A 235 12.28 -11.51 -6.91
CA GLN A 235 12.38 -10.74 -8.14
C GLN A 235 11.17 -10.98 -9.04
N LEU A 236 10.61 -9.90 -9.60
CA LEU A 236 9.68 -9.97 -10.72
C LEU A 236 10.48 -9.84 -12.02
N THR A 237 10.56 -10.92 -12.79
CA THR A 237 11.32 -10.93 -14.05
C THR A 237 10.53 -10.26 -15.17
N PHE A 238 11.19 -9.39 -15.94
CA PHE A 238 10.63 -8.75 -17.14
C PHE A 238 10.46 -9.76 -18.31
N PRO A 239 9.58 -9.49 -19.29
CA PRO A 239 9.24 -10.40 -20.38
C PRO A 239 10.27 -10.57 -21.50
#